data_AF-A0A1G6Q4F3-F1
#
_entry.id   AF-A0A1G6Q4F3-F1
#
_cell.length_a   1.000
_cell.length_b   1.000
_cell.length_c   1.000
_cell.angle_alpha   90.00
_cell.angle_beta   90.00
_cell.angle_gamma   90.00
#
_symmetry.space_group_name_H-M   'P 1'
#
loop_
_entity.id
_entity.type
_entity.pdbx_description
1 polymer ?
#
loop_
_entity_poly.entity_id
_entity_poly.type
_entity_poly.pdbx_seq_one_letter_code
_entity_poly.pdbx_strand_id
1 'polypeptide(L)' 'MKITIEIEESRFQTFLEFIKTLDYVSVEELSPSIPQWQINETEIRLKQIQEGKMKTRSWEEAQDELFEG' A
#
# COMPACT_ATOMS: atom_id res chain seq x y z
N MET A 1 -5.52 -15.67 23.39
CA MET A 1 -7.00 -15.74 23.22
C MET A 1 -7.36 -14.86 22.05
N LYS A 2 -8.20 -15.32 21.11
CA LYS A 2 -8.64 -14.54 19.94
C LYS A 2 -10.16 -14.41 20.01
N ILE A 3 -10.65 -13.18 19.90
CA ILE A 3 -12.08 -12.85 19.86
C ILE A 3 -12.37 -12.24 18.50
N THR A 4 -13.45 -12.68 17.86
CA THR A 4 -13.96 -12.07 16.62
C THR A 4 -15.28 -11.39 16.97
N ILE A 5 -15.43 -10.13 16.56
CA ILE A 5 -16.62 -9.32 16.84
C ILE A 5 -17.26 -8.99 15.50
N GLU A 6 -18.53 -9.31 15.34
CA GLU A 6 -19.33 -8.88 14.20
C GLU A 6 -19.96 -7.52 14.50
N ILE A 7 -19.83 -6.60 13.56
CA ILE A 7 -20.33 -5.23 13.66
C ILE A 7 -20.98 -4.86 12.33
N GLU A 8 -22.08 -4.11 12.40
CA GLU A 8 -22.68 -3.52 11.20
C GLU A 8 -21.67 -2.56 10.54
N GLU A 9 -21.55 -2.63 9.22
CA GLU A 9 -20.61 -1.80 8.45
C GLU A 9 -20.84 -0.30 8.67
N SER A 10 -22.11 0.10 8.80
CA SER A 10 -22.51 1.48 9.13
C SER A 10 -21.96 1.99 10.47
N ARG A 11 -21.56 1.09 11.37
CA ARG A 11 -21.02 1.38 12.71
C ARG A 11 -19.52 1.15 12.81
N PHE A 12 -18.87 0.67 11.74
CA PHE A 12 -17.45 0.30 11.75
C PHE A 12 -16.56 1.45 12.23
N GLN A 13 -16.75 2.65 11.66
CA GLN A 13 -15.93 3.81 11.99
C GLN A 13 -16.11 4.24 13.46
N THR A 14 -17.36 4.31 13.94
CA THR A 14 -17.67 4.64 15.34
C THR A 14 -17.09 3.61 16.31
N PHE A 15 -17.15 2.33 15.97
CA PHE A 15 -16.54 1.26 16.76
C PHE A 15 -15.02 1.41 16.80
N LEU A 16 -14.38 1.67 15.66
CA LEU A 16 -12.95 1.86 15.55
C LEU A 16 -12.47 3.07 16.39
N GLU A 17 -13.23 4.17 16.36
CA GLU A 17 -12.97 5.35 17.19
C GLU A 17 -13.11 5.06 18.69
N PHE A 18 -14.15 4.32 19.08
CA PHE A 18 -14.35 3.92 20.47
C PHE A 18 -13.22 3.03 20.98
N ILE A 19 -12.81 2.00 20.24
CA ILE A 19 -11.74 1.11 20.72
C ILE A 19 -10.40 1.84 20.81
N LYS A 20 -10.17 2.85 19.97
CA LYS A 20 -8.97 3.70 20.03
C LYS A 20 -8.91 4.56 21.30
N THR A 21 -10.01 4.76 22.03
CA THR A 21 -9.98 5.48 23.33
C THR A 21 -9.55 4.60 24.50
N LEU A 22 -9.36 3.30 24.29
CA LEU A 22 -8.98 2.36 25.35
C LEU A 22 -7.45 2.32 25.47
N ASP A 23 -6.92 2.60 26.67
CA ASP A 23 -5.46 2.74 26.92
C ASP A 23 -4.61 1.50 26.57
N TYR A 24 -5.24 0.35 26.38
CA TYR A 24 -4.58 -0.93 26.07
C TYR A 24 -4.77 -1.39 24.61
N VAL A 25 -5.41 -0.57 23.77
CA VAL A 25 -5.63 -0.89 22.36
C VAL A 25 -4.61 -0.15 21.50
N SER A 26 -3.75 -0.90 20.82
CA SER A 26 -2.94 -0.39 19.71
C SER A 26 -3.60 -0.82 18.40
N VAL A 27 -4.01 0.13 17.59
CA VAL A 27 -4.46 -0.13 16.21
C VAL A 27 -3.25 0.09 15.31
N GLU A 28 -2.60 -1.00 14.90
CA GLU A 28 -1.63 -0.93 13.82
C GLU A 28 -2.40 -0.73 12.52
N GLU A 29 -2.29 0.46 11.94
CA GLU A 29 -2.57 0.62 10.52
C GLU A 29 -1.53 -0.22 9.79
N LEU A 30 -1.93 -1.43 9.41
CA LEU A 30 -1.29 -2.19 8.35
C LEU A 30 -1.45 -1.38 7.06
N SER A 31 -0.69 -0.30 6.95
CA SER A 31 -0.37 0.28 5.67
C SER A 31 0.15 -0.88 4.84
N PRO A 32 -0.44 -1.17 3.66
CA PRO A 32 -0.01 -2.30 2.86
C PRO A 32 1.50 -2.14 2.66
N SER A 33 2.28 -3.06 3.24
CA SER A 33 3.72 -2.99 3.08
C SER A 33 3.97 -3.11 1.58
N ILE A 34 4.63 -2.10 1.00
CA ILE A 34 4.96 -2.13 -0.41
C ILE A 34 5.80 -3.40 -0.62
N PRO A 35 5.35 -4.37 -1.43
CA PRO A 35 6.08 -5.60 -1.64
C PRO A 35 7.51 -5.31 -2.10
N GLN A 36 8.50 -6.03 -1.56
CA GLN A 36 9.92 -5.76 -1.83
C GLN A 36 10.25 -5.78 -3.34
N TRP A 37 9.53 -6.58 -4.14
CA TRP A 37 9.73 -6.62 -5.59
C TRP A 37 9.40 -5.28 -6.27
N GLN A 38 8.40 -4.54 -5.78
CA GLN A 38 8.02 -3.23 -6.31
C GLN A 38 9.10 -2.18 -6.01
N ILE A 39 9.68 -2.25 -4.81
CA ILE A 39 10.81 -1.40 -4.41
C ILE A 39 12.01 -1.68 -5.32
N ASN A 40 12.39 -2.95 -5.45
CA ASN A 40 13.54 -3.37 -6.26
C ASN A 40 13.38 -3.00 -7.74
N GLU A 41 12.18 -3.20 -8.31
CA GLU A 41 11.88 -2.82 -9.70
C GLU A 41 12.05 -1.31 -9.91
N THR A 42 11.58 -0.51 -8.96
CA THR A 42 11.71 0.95 -9.00
C THR A 42 13.19 1.37 -8.95
N GLU A 43 13.98 0.77 -8.06
CA GLU A 43 15.42 1.03 -7.95
C GLU A 43 16.19 0.66 -9.23
N ILE A 44 15.88 -0.48 -9.85
CA ILE A 44 16.48 -0.92 -11.11
C ILE A 44 16.20 0.10 -12.21
N ARG A 45 14.94 0.54 -12.36
CA ARG A 45 14.55 1.52 -13.39
C ARG A 45 15.19 2.88 -13.15
N LEU A 46 15.25 3.34 -11.90
CA LEU A 46 15.95 4.58 -11.55
C LEU A 46 17.42 4.53 -11.97
N LYS A 47 18.10 3.41 -11.71
CA LYS A 47 19.49 3.21 -12.13
C LYS A 47 19.64 3.22 -13.66
N GLN A 48 18.74 2.56 -14.39
CA GLN A 48 18.78 2.54 -15.85
C GLN A 48 18.55 3.94 -16.45
N ILE A 49 17.71 4.76 -15.82
CA ILE A 49 17.51 6.16 -16.22
C ILE A 49 18.80 6.98 -16.00
N GLN A 50 19.43 6.83 -14.84
CA GLN A 50 20.70 7.51 -14.53
C GLN A 50 21.84 7.10 -15.48
N GLU A 51 21.87 5.84 -15.88
CA GLU A 51 22.84 5.29 -16.84
C GLU A 51 22.48 5.63 -18.30
N GLY A 52 21.37 6.33 -18.56
CA GLY A 52 20.91 6.69 -19.91
C GLY A 52 20.40 5.51 -20.74
N LYS A 53 20.21 4.34 -20.12
CA LYS A 53 19.69 3.11 -20.74
C LYS A 53 18.17 3.09 -20.84
N MET A 54 17.50 3.92 -20.05
CA MET A 54 16.05 4.11 -20.04
C MET A 54 15.74 5.60 -20.00
N LYS A 55 14.62 6.01 -20.61
CA LYS A 55 14.11 7.39 -20.49
C LYS A 55 13.00 7.44 -19.45
N THR A 56 12.81 8.60 -18.84
CA THR A 56 11.58 8.89 -18.10
C THR A 56 10.40 8.90 -19.08
N ARG A 57 9.24 8.48 -18.61
CA ARG A 57 8.00 8.40 -19.38
C ARG A 57 6.81 8.81 -18.51
N SER A 58 5.68 9.09 -19.14
CA SER A 58 4.45 9.37 -18.39
C SER A 58 3.92 8.08 -17.74
N TRP A 59 3.01 8.24 -16.77
CA TRP A 59 2.38 7.08 -16.14
C TRP A 59 1.48 6.34 -17.12
N GLU A 60 0.79 7.05 -18.00
CA GLU A 60 -0.06 6.47 -19.05
C GLU A 60 0.77 5.56 -19.97
N GLU A 61 1.90 6.05 -20.49
CA GLU A 61 2.82 5.24 -21.31
C GLU A 61 3.36 4.02 -20.54
N ALA A 62 3.56 4.16 -19.23
CA ALA A 62 4.00 3.05 -18.38
C ALA A 62 2.89 2.00 -18.17
N GLN A 63 1.63 2.43 -18.05
CA GLN A 63 0.50 1.53 -17.87
C GLN A 63 0.28 0.68 -19.12
N ASP A 64 0.30 1.29 -20.29
CA ASP A 64 0.11 0.59 -21.57
C ASP A 64 1.15 -0.54 -21.74
N GLU A 65 2.43 -0.25 -21.47
CA GLU A 65 3.50 -1.27 -21.53
C GLU A 65 3.37 -2.40 -20.50
N LEU A 66 2.89 -2.08 -19.29
CA LEU A 66 2.89 -3.02 -18.17
C LEU A 66 1.65 -3.92 -18.13
N PHE A 67 0.52 -3.41 -18.63
CA PHE A 67 -0.79 -4.02 -18.40
C PHE A 67 -1.58 -4.31 -19.70
N GLU A 68 -1.19 -3.74 -20.84
CA GLU A 68 -1.88 -3.94 -22.12
C GLU A 68 -1.04 -4.70 -23.17
N GLY A 69 0.05 -5.33 -22.74
CA GLY A 69 0.91 -6.18 -23.57
C GLY A 69 0.36 -7.58 -23.86
#